data_AF-A0A962K7C4-F1
#
_entry.id   AF-A0A962K7C4-F1
#
_cell.length_a   1.000
_cell.length_b   1.000
_cell.length_c   1.000
_cell.angle_alpha   90.00
_cell.angle_beta   90.00
_cell.angle_gamma   90.00
#
_symmetry.space_group_name_H-M   'P 1'
#
loop_
_entity.id
_entity.type
_entity.pdbx_description
1 polymer ?
#
loop_
_entity_poly.entity_id
_entity_poly.type
_entity_poly.pdbx_seq_one_letter_code
_entity_poly.pdbx_strand_id
1 'polypeptide(L)'
;MHRLLLIINLRTAVVVLLAIISTWTCSHYGLMANFSVTFLLTAVIFPVVFSIHSAYERREKALKDYATLKSNGRSLFLALRDWIEQPQPGSLSQMRDKLESLFDNLVRLLTSDQSAIEDNQLQVYQAFSDLSRFIRTDMRQQKMAATEVSRVNNYLNEMILAFESIKHIYQYRTPVTLKMFGDFFVVLVPVLYGPYFAYSGQEYTSGLLYVMPVLFSIVLTALVNIRTQLENPFDQFGEDDVVFNTRRFISTLEEDPQGFGGEKIEK
;
A
#
# COMPACT_ATOMS: atom_id res chain seq x y z
N MET A 1 5.27 20.99 6.10
CA MET A 1 3.85 21.45 6.13
C MET A 1 2.94 20.56 5.29
N HIS A 2 3.32 20.17 4.07
CA HIS A 2 2.50 19.28 3.21
C HIS A 2 2.10 17.94 3.87
N ARG A 3 3.03 17.30 4.60
CA ARG A 3 2.79 16.05 5.34
C ARG A 3 1.71 16.15 6.43
N LEU A 4 1.66 17.27 7.14
CA LEU A 4 0.62 17.52 8.15
C LEU A 4 -0.74 17.80 7.51
N LEU A 5 -0.78 18.41 6.32
CA LEU A 5 -2.01 18.66 5.57
C LEU A 5 -2.61 17.39 4.93
N LEU A 6 -1.77 16.36 4.69
CA LEU A 6 -2.23 15.02 4.31
C LEU A 6 -3.00 14.33 5.44
N ILE A 7 -2.62 14.61 6.70
CA ILE A 7 -3.30 14.09 7.90
C ILE A 7 -4.46 14.99 8.32
N ILE A 8 -4.37 16.31 8.12
CA ILE A 8 -5.40 17.30 8.46
C ILE A 8 -5.88 17.96 7.18
N ASN A 9 -6.98 17.43 6.62
CA ASN A 9 -7.54 17.85 5.34
C ASN A 9 -8.84 18.65 5.52
N LEU A 10 -9.48 19.05 4.41
CA LEU A 10 -10.74 19.78 4.42
C LEU A 10 -11.84 19.04 5.22
N ARG A 11 -11.85 17.71 5.19
CA ARG A 11 -12.78 16.89 5.97
C ARG A 11 -12.56 17.09 7.47
N THR A 12 -11.32 17.16 7.93
CA THR A 12 -11.00 17.49 9.33
C THR A 12 -11.56 18.87 9.70
N ALA A 13 -11.37 19.89 8.85
CA ALA A 13 -11.89 21.22 9.10
C ALA A 13 -13.44 21.23 9.22
N VAL A 14 -14.14 20.51 8.33
CA VAL A 14 -15.60 20.38 8.37
C VAL A 14 -16.06 19.70 9.65
N VAL A 15 -15.45 18.58 10.04
CA VAL A 15 -15.84 17.85 11.26
C VAL A 15 -15.58 18.68 12.52
N VAL A 16 -14.43 19.37 12.58
CA VAL A 16 -14.11 20.29 13.68
C VAL A 16 -15.15 21.40 13.78
N LEU A 17 -15.51 22.02 12.65
CA LEU A 17 -16.51 23.08 12.62
C LEU A 17 -17.89 22.58 13.08
N LEU A 18 -18.32 21.40 12.63
CA LEU A 18 -19.58 20.79 13.06
C LEU A 18 -19.56 20.47 14.57
N ALA A 19 -18.44 19.98 15.11
CA ALA A 19 -18.29 19.72 16.53
C ALA A 19 -18.37 21.01 17.35
N ILE A 20 -17.70 22.08 16.92
CA ILE A 20 -17.76 23.41 17.56
C ILE A 20 -19.19 23.94 17.55
N ILE A 21 -19.89 23.90 16.40
CA ILE A 21 -21.27 24.37 16.27
C ILE A 21 -22.20 23.57 17.19
N SER A 22 -22.03 22.25 17.25
CA SER A 22 -22.81 21.40 18.15
C SER A 22 -22.57 21.77 19.61
N THR A 23 -21.31 21.86 20.06
CA THR A 23 -20.97 22.25 21.44
C THR A 23 -21.48 23.65 21.77
N TRP A 24 -21.34 24.62 20.86
CA TRP A 24 -21.85 25.98 21.05
C TRP A 24 -23.37 25.98 21.22
N THR A 25 -24.09 25.26 20.35
CA THR A 25 -25.55 25.15 20.39
C THR A 25 -25.99 24.53 21.72
N CYS A 26 -25.34 23.43 22.13
CA CYS A 26 -25.64 22.76 23.39
C CYS A 26 -25.34 23.65 24.61
N SER A 27 -24.24 24.38 24.60
CA SER A 27 -23.88 25.32 25.67
C SER A 27 -24.88 26.48 25.76
N HIS A 28 -25.29 27.05 24.62
CA HIS A 28 -26.23 28.17 24.57
C HIS A 28 -27.64 27.82 25.05
N TYR A 29 -28.15 26.64 24.67
CA TYR A 29 -29.48 26.16 25.05
C TYR A 29 -29.50 25.36 26.38
N GLY A 30 -28.35 25.21 27.05
CA GLY A 30 -28.25 24.42 28.29
C GLY A 30 -28.50 22.92 28.10
N LEU A 31 -28.33 22.40 26.87
CA LEU A 31 -28.49 20.98 26.54
C LEU A 31 -27.21 20.23 26.92
N MET A 32 -27.08 19.91 28.21
CA MET A 32 -25.89 19.30 28.79
C MET A 32 -26.20 17.89 29.26
N ALA A 33 -25.31 16.95 28.94
CA ALA A 33 -25.50 15.56 29.33
C ALA A 33 -24.19 14.86 29.63
N ASN A 34 -24.15 14.13 30.75
CA ASN A 34 -23.01 13.34 31.15
C ASN A 34 -23.14 11.91 30.60
N PHE A 35 -22.53 11.66 29.44
CA PHE A 35 -22.46 10.33 28.83
C PHE A 35 -21.09 9.69 29.06
N SER A 36 -21.05 8.35 29.12
CA SER A 36 -19.78 7.62 29.16
C SER A 36 -19.08 7.70 27.80
N VAL A 37 -18.01 8.49 27.75
CA VAL A 37 -17.16 8.65 26.55
C VAL A 37 -16.60 7.31 26.09
N THR A 38 -16.22 6.45 27.04
CA THR A 38 -15.50 5.19 26.79
C THR A 38 -16.28 4.23 25.91
N PHE A 39 -17.58 4.02 26.17
CA PHE A 39 -18.37 3.03 25.42
C PHE A 39 -18.50 3.41 23.94
N LEU A 40 -18.88 4.66 23.68
CA LEU A 40 -19.16 5.12 22.33
C LEU A 40 -17.88 5.35 21.53
N LEU A 41 -16.80 5.78 22.20
CA LEU A 41 -15.47 5.81 21.60
C LEU A 41 -14.98 4.42 21.22
N THR A 42 -15.12 3.43 22.12
CA THR A 42 -14.65 2.07 21.84
C THR A 42 -15.36 1.49 20.62
N ALA A 43 -16.69 1.70 20.52
CA ALA A 43 -17.49 1.24 19.39
C ALA A 43 -17.05 1.82 18.03
N VAL A 44 -16.49 3.03 18.00
CA VAL A 44 -16.07 3.71 16.76
C VAL A 44 -14.58 3.57 16.48
N ILE A 45 -13.73 3.68 17.51
CA ILE A 45 -12.28 3.51 17.38
C ILE A 45 -11.96 2.08 16.95
N PHE A 46 -12.63 1.07 17.51
CA PHE A 46 -12.29 -0.33 17.23
C PHE A 46 -12.41 -0.68 15.73
N PRO A 47 -13.52 -0.40 15.03
CA PRO A 47 -13.62 -0.64 13.59
C PRO A 47 -12.60 0.16 12.76
N VAL A 48 -12.30 1.39 13.16
CA VAL A 48 -11.31 2.23 12.49
C VAL A 48 -9.91 1.63 12.61
N VAL A 49 -9.50 1.25 13.84
CA VAL A 49 -8.20 0.60 14.09
C VAL A 49 -8.10 -0.73 13.36
N PHE A 50 -9.15 -1.55 13.39
CA PHE A 50 -9.18 -2.81 12.65
C PHE A 50 -9.03 -2.59 11.14
N SER A 51 -9.69 -1.57 10.59
CA SER A 51 -9.56 -1.21 9.18
C SER A 51 -8.16 -0.70 8.83
N ILE A 52 -7.50 0.06 9.71
CA ILE A 52 -6.10 0.49 9.53
C ILE A 52 -5.18 -0.73 9.52
N HIS A 53 -5.36 -1.63 10.48
CA HIS A 53 -4.55 -2.85 10.58
C HIS A 53 -4.68 -3.71 9.33
N SER A 54 -5.91 -3.95 8.85
CA SER A 54 -6.14 -4.68 7.60
C SER A 54 -5.52 -3.99 6.38
N ALA A 55 -5.51 -2.66 6.34
CA ALA A 55 -4.83 -1.91 5.28
C ALA A 55 -3.31 -2.07 5.34
N TYR A 56 -2.74 -1.98 6.53
CA TYR A 56 -1.32 -2.22 6.78
C TYR A 56 -0.89 -3.64 6.39
N GLU A 57 -1.63 -4.67 6.79
CA GLU A 57 -1.30 -6.06 6.44
C GLU A 57 -1.32 -6.31 4.93
N ARG A 58 -2.27 -5.69 4.20
CA ARG A 58 -2.31 -5.78 2.73
C ARG A 58 -1.08 -5.15 2.09
N ARG A 59 -0.63 -4.00 2.59
CA ARG A 59 0.61 -3.34 2.15
C ARG A 59 1.84 -4.23 2.40
N GLU A 60 2.00 -4.75 3.62
CA GLU A 60 3.12 -5.62 3.96
C GLU A 60 3.14 -6.90 3.11
N LYS A 61 1.95 -7.47 2.84
CA LYS A 61 1.82 -8.61 1.94
C LYS A 61 2.23 -8.26 0.51
N ALA A 62 1.83 -7.11 -0.02
CA ALA A 62 2.25 -6.64 -1.34
C ALA A 62 3.77 -6.45 -1.43
N LEU A 63 4.39 -5.86 -0.39
CA LEU A 63 5.85 -5.73 -0.30
C LEU A 63 6.57 -7.07 -0.29
N LYS A 64 6.03 -8.03 0.46
CA LYS A 64 6.57 -9.40 0.52
C LYS A 64 6.48 -10.09 -0.84
N ASP A 65 5.34 -10.00 -1.52
CA ASP A 65 5.16 -10.59 -2.84
C ASP A 65 6.07 -9.91 -3.89
N TYR A 66 6.26 -8.60 -3.80
CA TYR A 66 7.21 -7.88 -4.65
C TYR A 66 8.67 -8.31 -4.40
N ALA A 67 9.03 -8.56 -3.14
CA ALA A 67 10.33 -9.12 -2.79
C ALA A 67 10.52 -10.53 -3.38
N THR A 68 9.47 -11.37 -3.38
CA THR A 68 9.47 -12.69 -4.02
C THR A 68 9.65 -12.61 -5.54
N LEU A 69 9.01 -11.66 -6.21
CA LEU A 69 9.23 -11.41 -7.64
C LEU A 69 10.69 -11.07 -7.93
N LYS A 70 11.26 -10.10 -7.19
CA LYS A 70 12.65 -9.66 -7.38
C LYS A 70 13.67 -10.76 -7.07
N SER A 71 13.48 -11.48 -5.97
CA SER A 71 14.42 -12.51 -5.54
C SER A 71 14.47 -13.65 -6.55
N ASN A 72 13.32 -14.14 -7.01
CA ASN A 72 13.26 -15.20 -8.02
C ASN A 72 13.71 -14.71 -9.40
N GLY A 73 13.39 -13.47 -9.79
CA GLY A 73 13.93 -12.86 -11.01
C GLY A 73 15.47 -12.80 -11.00
N ARG A 74 16.06 -12.40 -9.86
CA ARG A 74 17.52 -12.45 -9.67
C ARG A 74 18.05 -13.88 -9.67
N SER A 75 17.38 -14.83 -9.02
CA SER A 75 17.78 -16.24 -9.05
C SER A 75 17.80 -16.82 -10.45
N LEU A 76 16.83 -16.46 -11.31
CA LEU A 76 16.83 -16.84 -12.72
C LEU A 76 18.04 -16.26 -13.47
N PHE A 77 18.34 -14.96 -13.26
CA PHE A 77 19.49 -14.31 -13.89
C PHE A 77 20.81 -14.96 -13.45
N LEU A 78 20.98 -15.23 -12.15
CA LEU A 78 22.17 -15.90 -11.60
C LEU A 78 22.30 -17.35 -12.10
N ALA A 79 21.18 -18.08 -12.22
CA ALA A 79 21.20 -19.43 -12.78
C ALA A 79 21.70 -19.44 -14.23
N LEU A 80 21.31 -18.45 -15.04
CA LEU A 80 21.80 -18.30 -16.41
C LEU A 80 23.29 -17.93 -16.46
N ARG A 81 23.75 -17.08 -15.53
CA ARG A 81 25.14 -16.60 -15.47
C ARG A 81 26.11 -17.66 -14.95
N ASP A 82 25.73 -18.37 -13.89
CA ASP A 82 26.66 -19.16 -13.08
C ASP A 82 26.51 -20.68 -13.26
N TRP A 83 25.33 -21.18 -13.65
CA TRP A 83 25.10 -22.62 -13.78
C TRP A 83 25.37 -23.13 -15.20
N ILE A 84 25.53 -22.23 -16.17
CA ILE A 84 25.89 -22.57 -17.55
C ILE A 84 27.36 -22.23 -17.76
N GLU A 85 28.17 -23.23 -18.13
CA GLU A 85 29.62 -23.05 -18.31
C GLU A 85 29.97 -22.06 -19.44
N GLN A 86 29.17 -22.06 -20.53
CA GLN A 86 29.36 -21.20 -21.69
C GLN A 86 28.00 -20.69 -22.20
N PRO A 87 27.43 -19.66 -21.54
CA PRO A 87 26.18 -19.07 -21.99
C PRO A 87 26.37 -18.45 -23.37
N GLN A 88 25.34 -18.53 -24.23
CA GLN A 88 25.43 -17.93 -25.55
C GLN A 88 25.66 -16.41 -25.44
N PRO A 89 26.43 -15.80 -26.37
CA PRO A 89 26.63 -14.36 -26.38
C PRO A 89 25.28 -13.62 -26.45
N GLY A 90 25.02 -12.76 -25.47
CA GLY A 90 23.77 -11.99 -25.37
C GLY A 90 22.61 -12.67 -24.63
N SER A 91 22.75 -13.91 -24.15
CA SER A 91 21.72 -14.55 -23.31
C SER A 91 21.43 -13.75 -22.04
N LEU A 92 22.47 -13.22 -21.38
CA LEU A 92 22.32 -12.41 -20.18
C LEU A 92 21.58 -11.09 -20.44
N SER A 93 21.89 -10.40 -21.54
CA SER A 93 21.19 -9.18 -21.92
C SER A 93 19.73 -9.47 -22.31
N GLN A 94 19.46 -10.56 -23.03
CA GLN A 94 18.09 -10.96 -23.35
C GLN A 94 17.28 -11.30 -22.09
N MET A 95 17.89 -11.98 -21.11
CA MET A 95 17.26 -12.27 -19.83
C MET A 95 16.91 -10.98 -19.08
N ARG A 96 17.85 -10.03 -19.06
CA ARG A 96 17.67 -8.71 -18.47
C ARG A 96 16.50 -7.96 -19.12
N ASP A 97 16.50 -7.86 -20.44
CA ASP A 97 15.47 -7.13 -21.19
C ASP A 97 14.07 -7.77 -20.97
N LYS A 98 14.01 -9.10 -20.83
CA LYS A 98 12.77 -9.82 -20.50
C LYS A 98 12.30 -9.56 -19.07
N LEU A 99 13.22 -9.55 -18.10
CA LEU A 99 12.89 -9.17 -16.72
C LEU A 99 12.44 -7.72 -16.65
N GLU A 100 13.14 -6.80 -17.32
CA GLU A 100 12.77 -5.38 -17.38
C GLU A 100 11.36 -5.22 -17.94
N SER A 101 11.07 -5.82 -19.10
CA SER A 101 9.73 -5.83 -19.70
C SER A 101 8.67 -6.41 -18.75
N LEU A 102 8.96 -7.50 -18.04
CA LEU A 102 8.04 -8.08 -17.07
C LEU A 102 7.72 -7.10 -15.93
N PHE A 103 8.74 -6.49 -15.31
CA PHE A 103 8.56 -5.55 -14.22
C PHE A 103 7.89 -4.26 -14.68
N ASP A 104 8.22 -3.73 -15.86
CA ASP A 104 7.58 -2.53 -16.40
C ASP A 104 6.10 -2.77 -16.72
N ASN A 105 5.76 -3.93 -17.30
CA ASN A 105 4.35 -4.30 -17.53
C ASN A 105 3.60 -4.49 -16.20
N LEU A 106 4.25 -5.04 -15.17
CA LEU A 106 3.67 -5.16 -13.84
C LEU A 106 3.40 -3.79 -13.21
N VAL A 107 4.37 -2.87 -13.27
CA VAL A 107 4.19 -1.50 -12.78
C VAL A 107 3.05 -0.82 -13.52
N ARG A 108 3.05 -0.93 -14.85
CA ARG A 108 1.99 -0.39 -15.70
C ARG A 108 0.61 -0.92 -15.30
N LEU A 109 0.47 -2.21 -15.03
CA LEU A 109 -0.78 -2.79 -14.56
C LEU A 109 -1.25 -2.17 -13.23
N LEU A 110 -0.33 -1.94 -12.29
CA LEU A 110 -0.67 -1.45 -10.94
C LEU A 110 -0.93 0.06 -10.89
N THR A 111 -0.38 0.83 -11.83
CA THR A 111 -0.49 2.30 -11.85
C THR A 111 -1.45 2.84 -12.90
N SER A 112 -1.93 2.02 -13.85
CA SER A 112 -2.85 2.48 -14.91
C SER A 112 -4.29 2.60 -14.42
N ASP A 113 -5.09 3.34 -15.19
CA ASP A 113 -6.53 3.45 -14.98
C ASP A 113 -7.27 2.12 -15.15
N GLN A 114 -8.41 2.00 -14.45
CA GLN A 114 -9.22 0.78 -14.37
C GLN A 114 -9.65 0.24 -15.75
N SER A 115 -9.84 1.12 -16.75
CA SER A 115 -10.27 0.73 -18.10
C SER A 115 -9.23 -0.05 -18.89
N ALA A 116 -7.95 0.03 -18.53
CA ALA A 116 -6.85 -0.65 -19.22
C ALA A 116 -6.36 -1.92 -18.49
N ILE A 117 -7.03 -2.33 -17.41
CA ILE A 117 -6.58 -3.45 -16.57
C ILE A 117 -6.48 -4.75 -17.36
N GLU A 118 -7.49 -5.09 -18.17
CA GLU A 118 -7.51 -6.34 -18.93
C GLU A 118 -6.35 -6.42 -19.94
N ASP A 119 -6.15 -5.33 -20.69
CA ASP A 119 -5.07 -5.22 -21.68
C ASP A 119 -3.68 -5.26 -21.02
N ASN A 120 -3.49 -4.53 -19.91
CA ASN A 120 -2.23 -4.53 -19.18
C ASN A 120 -1.95 -5.89 -18.52
N GLN A 121 -2.99 -6.56 -18.01
CA GLN A 121 -2.86 -7.89 -17.43
C GLN A 121 -2.42 -8.90 -18.49
N LEU A 122 -2.96 -8.80 -19.72
CA LEU A 122 -2.52 -9.61 -20.84
C LEU A 122 -1.03 -9.39 -21.17
N GLN A 123 -0.55 -8.14 -21.14
CA GLN A 123 0.87 -7.83 -21.37
C GLN A 123 1.78 -8.48 -20.31
N VAL A 124 1.37 -8.51 -19.04
CA VAL A 124 2.14 -9.20 -17.99
C VAL A 124 2.21 -10.71 -18.25
N TYR A 125 1.09 -11.35 -18.61
CA TYR A 125 1.10 -12.78 -18.97
C TYR A 125 1.93 -13.08 -20.21
N GLN A 126 1.92 -12.18 -21.20
CA GLN A 126 2.80 -12.29 -22.37
C GLN A 126 4.27 -12.24 -21.97
N ALA A 127 4.66 -11.31 -21.08
CA ALA A 127 6.02 -11.23 -20.56
C ALA A 127 6.44 -12.51 -19.79
N PHE A 128 5.55 -13.07 -18.95
CA PHE A 128 5.78 -14.37 -18.32
C PHE A 128 5.93 -15.51 -19.34
N SER A 129 5.13 -15.51 -20.40
CA SER A 129 5.22 -16.49 -21.50
C SER A 129 6.55 -16.37 -22.26
N ASP A 130 7.00 -15.16 -22.53
CA ASP A 130 8.29 -14.89 -23.16
C ASP A 130 9.47 -15.34 -22.30
N LEU A 131 9.39 -15.11 -20.98
CA LEU A 131 10.38 -15.57 -20.02
C LEU A 131 10.41 -17.11 -19.93
N SER A 132 9.24 -17.75 -19.88
CA SER A 132 9.10 -19.21 -19.91
C SER A 132 9.69 -19.84 -21.17
N ARG A 133 9.37 -19.26 -22.34
CA ARG A 133 9.92 -19.71 -23.63
C ARG A 133 11.44 -19.54 -23.68
N PHE A 134 11.96 -18.44 -23.13
CA PHE A 134 13.40 -18.19 -23.05
C PHE A 134 14.10 -19.23 -22.17
N ILE A 135 13.60 -19.49 -20.96
CA ILE A 135 14.11 -20.55 -20.07
C ILE A 135 14.12 -21.91 -20.79
N ARG A 136 13.02 -22.26 -21.46
CA ARG A 136 12.89 -23.55 -22.17
C ARG A 136 13.83 -23.67 -23.36
N THR A 137 14.05 -22.59 -24.11
CA THR A 137 14.81 -22.63 -25.36
C THR A 137 16.29 -22.45 -25.07
N ASP A 138 16.65 -21.41 -24.34
CA ASP A 138 18.04 -21.03 -24.18
C ASP A 138 18.74 -21.91 -23.13
N MET A 139 18.20 -22.01 -21.91
CA MET A 139 18.87 -22.75 -20.84
C MET A 139 18.88 -24.27 -21.08
N ARG A 140 17.81 -24.82 -21.66
CA ARG A 140 17.72 -26.26 -21.95
C ARG A 140 18.58 -26.67 -23.15
N GLN A 141 18.72 -25.81 -24.16
CA GLN A 141 19.59 -26.11 -25.30
C GLN A 141 21.07 -25.92 -24.95
N GLN A 142 21.38 -25.06 -23.97
CA GLN A 142 22.74 -24.85 -23.44
C GLN A 142 23.19 -25.95 -22.44
N LYS A 143 22.65 -27.16 -22.53
CA LYS A 143 23.03 -28.36 -21.75
C LYS A 143 22.88 -28.27 -20.23
N MET A 144 22.06 -27.35 -19.71
CA MET A 144 21.72 -27.33 -18.28
C MET A 144 21.08 -28.67 -17.87
N ALA A 145 21.43 -29.18 -16.69
CA ALA A 145 20.92 -30.46 -16.22
C ALA A 145 19.40 -30.40 -16.00
N ALA A 146 18.69 -31.51 -16.22
CA ALA A 146 17.22 -31.55 -16.08
C ALA A 146 16.74 -31.13 -14.69
N THR A 147 17.51 -31.42 -13.64
CA THR A 147 17.25 -31.03 -12.25
C THR A 147 17.39 -29.52 -12.04
N GLU A 148 18.36 -28.88 -12.69
CA GLU A 148 18.59 -27.43 -12.63
C GLU A 148 17.49 -26.69 -13.41
N VAL A 149 17.12 -27.18 -14.59
CA VAL A 149 15.97 -26.66 -15.35
C VAL A 149 14.67 -26.72 -14.54
N SER A 150 14.48 -27.79 -13.76
CA SER A 150 13.34 -27.88 -12.83
C SER A 150 13.36 -26.76 -11.77
N ARG A 151 14.54 -26.47 -11.18
CA ARG A 151 14.70 -25.37 -10.21
C ARG A 151 14.42 -23.99 -10.83
N VAL A 152 14.90 -23.75 -12.04
CA VAL A 152 14.64 -22.51 -12.78
C VAL A 152 13.13 -22.34 -13.05
N ASN A 153 12.44 -23.41 -13.45
CA ASN A 153 10.98 -23.36 -13.60
C ASN A 153 10.25 -23.10 -12.28
N ASN A 154 10.76 -23.60 -11.15
CA ASN A 154 10.20 -23.27 -9.85
C ASN A 154 10.35 -21.78 -9.52
N TYR A 155 11.49 -21.15 -9.82
CA TYR A 155 11.64 -19.69 -9.65
C TYR A 155 10.62 -18.92 -10.47
N LEU A 156 10.41 -19.31 -11.73
CA LEU A 156 9.35 -18.72 -12.57
C LEU A 156 7.96 -18.92 -11.96
N ASN A 157 7.65 -20.12 -11.46
CA ASN A 157 6.38 -20.40 -10.80
C ASN A 157 6.16 -19.52 -9.56
N GLU A 158 7.17 -19.35 -8.71
CA GLU A 158 7.10 -18.47 -7.55
C GLU A 158 6.88 -17.00 -7.95
N MET A 159 7.48 -16.55 -9.06
CA MET A 159 7.19 -15.21 -9.61
C MET A 159 5.73 -15.08 -10.04
N ILE A 160 5.18 -16.08 -10.73
CA ILE A 160 3.78 -16.07 -11.18
C ILE A 160 2.82 -16.06 -9.97
N LEU A 161 3.09 -16.89 -8.95
CA LEU A 161 2.29 -16.92 -7.72
C LEU A 161 2.30 -15.56 -7.00
N ALA A 162 3.48 -14.94 -6.87
CA ALA A 162 3.62 -13.61 -6.29
C ALA A 162 2.88 -12.54 -7.10
N PHE A 163 2.94 -12.62 -8.44
CA PHE A 163 2.18 -11.72 -9.31
C PHE A 163 0.66 -11.87 -9.12
N GLU A 164 0.13 -13.10 -9.16
CA GLU A 164 -1.30 -13.35 -8.95
C GLU A 164 -1.77 -12.80 -7.59
N SER A 165 -0.93 -13.01 -6.57
CA SER A 165 -1.15 -12.53 -5.23
C SER A 165 -1.21 -10.99 -5.15
N ILE A 166 -0.28 -10.29 -5.81
CA ILE A 166 -0.30 -8.80 -5.93
C ILE A 166 -1.53 -8.33 -6.69
N LYS A 167 -1.86 -8.97 -7.82
CA LYS A 167 -3.04 -8.65 -8.63
C LYS A 167 -4.32 -8.76 -7.78
N HIS A 168 -4.44 -9.81 -6.97
CA HIS A 168 -5.58 -9.95 -6.05
C HIS A 168 -5.64 -8.84 -5.00
N ILE A 169 -4.51 -8.41 -4.43
CA ILE A 169 -4.48 -7.27 -3.51
C ILE A 169 -4.93 -5.97 -4.20
N TYR A 170 -4.49 -5.75 -5.44
CA TYR A 170 -4.87 -4.59 -6.25
C TYR A 170 -6.36 -4.58 -6.59
N GLN A 171 -6.91 -5.72 -7.04
CA GLN A 171 -8.31 -5.84 -7.47
C GLN A 171 -9.28 -5.89 -6.28
N TYR A 172 -8.93 -6.57 -5.18
CA TYR A 172 -9.78 -6.76 -4.02
C TYR A 172 -9.26 -5.92 -2.84
N ARG A 173 -9.74 -4.67 -2.76
CA ARG A 173 -9.43 -3.74 -1.68
C ARG A 173 -10.27 -4.02 -0.42
N THR A 174 -10.09 -3.22 0.63
CA THR A 174 -10.89 -3.28 1.87
C THR A 174 -12.39 -3.23 1.55
N PRO A 175 -13.23 -4.05 2.20
CA PRO A 175 -14.67 -4.01 1.98
C PRO A 175 -15.26 -2.61 2.17
N VAL A 176 -15.99 -2.14 1.16
CA VAL A 176 -16.58 -0.78 1.12
C VAL A 176 -17.51 -0.54 2.30
N THR A 177 -18.23 -1.55 2.79
CA THR A 177 -19.15 -1.43 3.92
C THR A 177 -18.44 -1.03 5.22
N LEU A 178 -17.28 -1.63 5.52
CA LEU A 178 -16.52 -1.31 6.73
C LEU A 178 -15.95 0.11 6.66
N LYS A 179 -15.54 0.52 5.46
CA LYS A 179 -15.07 1.87 5.15
C LYS A 179 -16.17 2.91 5.39
N MET A 180 -17.34 2.71 4.78
CA MET A 180 -18.50 3.60 4.92
C MET A 180 -18.96 3.71 6.37
N PHE A 181 -18.95 2.60 7.12
CA PHE A 181 -19.26 2.60 8.54
C PHE A 181 -18.32 3.54 9.31
N GLY A 182 -17.01 3.36 9.19
CA GLY A 182 -16.03 4.23 9.86
C GLY A 182 -16.16 5.70 9.43
N ASP A 183 -16.39 5.94 8.13
CA ASP A 183 -16.50 7.29 7.59
C ASP A 183 -17.72 8.06 8.11
N PHE A 184 -18.84 7.36 8.30
CA PHE A 184 -20.05 7.90 8.89
C PHE A 184 -19.86 8.26 10.37
N PHE A 185 -19.32 7.34 11.17
CA PHE A 185 -19.19 7.54 12.61
C PHE A 185 -18.16 8.61 12.99
N VAL A 186 -17.08 8.78 12.21
CA VAL A 186 -16.11 9.86 12.46
C VAL A 186 -16.71 11.26 12.31
N VAL A 187 -17.74 11.42 11.48
CA VAL A 187 -18.49 12.69 11.38
C VAL A 187 -19.55 12.77 12.48
N LEU A 188 -20.27 11.68 12.72
CA LEU A 188 -21.40 11.67 13.66
C LEU A 188 -20.98 11.86 15.12
N VAL A 189 -19.92 11.17 15.57
CA VAL A 189 -19.58 11.14 17.00
C VAL A 189 -19.20 12.52 17.55
N PRO A 190 -18.30 13.29 16.93
CA PRO A 190 -17.95 14.63 17.46
C PRO A 190 -19.17 15.55 17.59
N VAL A 191 -20.13 15.45 16.66
CA VAL A 191 -21.38 16.22 16.68
C VAL A 191 -22.29 15.74 17.80
N LEU A 192 -22.50 14.43 17.91
CA LEU A 192 -23.35 13.82 18.94
C LEU A 192 -22.82 14.07 20.36
N TYR A 193 -21.51 14.25 20.52
CA TYR A 193 -20.85 14.56 21.79
C TYR A 193 -20.91 16.05 22.18
N GLY A 194 -21.53 16.91 21.38
CA GLY A 194 -21.76 18.33 21.70
C GLY A 194 -22.28 18.57 23.13
N PRO A 195 -23.34 17.87 23.60
CA PRO A 195 -23.86 17.98 24.95
C PRO A 195 -22.87 17.60 26.05
N TYR A 196 -22.02 16.59 25.79
CA TYR A 196 -20.99 16.16 26.72
C TYR A 196 -19.86 17.17 26.82
N PHE A 197 -19.40 17.72 25.70
CA PHE A 197 -18.38 18.76 25.69
C PHE A 197 -18.88 20.05 26.36
N ALA A 198 -20.16 20.40 26.17
CA ALA A 198 -20.79 21.52 26.86
C ALA A 198 -20.90 21.29 28.37
N TYR A 199 -21.21 20.05 28.80
CA TYR A 199 -21.25 19.66 30.21
C TYR A 199 -19.86 19.69 30.86
N SER A 200 -18.85 19.09 30.23
CA SER A 200 -17.50 19.00 30.79
C SER A 200 -16.77 20.34 30.83
N GLY A 201 -17.16 21.29 29.98
CA GLY A 201 -16.54 22.61 29.89
C GLY A 201 -17.19 23.72 30.72
N GLN A 202 -18.16 23.40 31.59
CA GLN A 202 -18.85 24.42 32.41
C GLN A 202 -17.93 25.24 33.31
N GLU A 203 -16.87 24.61 33.82
CA GLU A 203 -15.91 25.25 34.74
C GLU A 203 -14.75 25.94 34.00
N TYR A 204 -14.71 25.84 32.67
CA TYR A 204 -13.62 26.37 31.86
C TYR A 204 -13.91 27.77 31.33
N THR A 205 -12.86 28.55 31.08
CA THR A 205 -12.96 29.81 30.32
C THR A 205 -13.47 29.52 28.91
N SER A 206 -14.18 30.48 28.30
CA SER A 206 -14.88 30.32 27.02
C SER A 206 -14.03 29.76 25.86
N GLY A 207 -12.71 30.01 25.84
CA GLY A 207 -11.81 29.43 24.83
C GLY A 207 -11.46 27.95 25.08
N LEU A 208 -11.35 27.54 26.35
CA LEU A 208 -11.01 26.17 26.76
C LEU A 208 -12.16 25.19 26.52
N LEU A 209 -13.41 25.67 26.48
CA LEU A 209 -14.61 24.90 26.15
C LEU A 209 -14.48 24.12 24.82
N TYR A 210 -13.82 24.72 23.82
CA TYR A 210 -13.72 24.15 22.48
C TYR A 210 -12.50 23.26 22.25
N VAL A 211 -11.58 23.16 23.23
CA VAL A 211 -10.35 22.37 23.07
C VAL A 211 -10.67 20.89 22.88
N MET A 212 -11.57 20.34 23.71
CA MET A 212 -11.95 18.94 23.63
C MET A 212 -12.65 18.56 22.31
N PRO A 213 -13.72 19.25 21.84
CA PRO A 213 -14.35 18.91 20.57
C PRO A 213 -13.39 19.04 19.38
N VAL A 214 -12.50 20.03 19.39
CA VAL A 214 -11.47 20.20 18.34
C VAL A 214 -10.49 19.03 18.35
N LEU A 215 -9.88 18.73 19.49
CA LEU A 215 -8.88 17.67 19.62
C LEU A 215 -9.48 16.31 19.24
N PHE A 216 -10.69 16.03 19.74
CA PHE A 216 -11.40 14.79 19.46
C PHE A 216 -11.70 14.62 17.96
N SER A 217 -12.14 15.68 17.29
CA SER A 217 -12.39 15.69 15.85
C SER A 217 -11.10 15.47 15.05
N ILE A 218 -10.00 16.12 15.46
CA ILE A 218 -8.68 15.95 14.81
C ILE A 218 -8.22 14.50 14.95
N VAL A 219 -8.28 13.91 16.14
CA VAL A 219 -7.83 12.54 16.38
C VAL A 219 -8.63 11.53 15.53
N LEU A 220 -9.96 11.61 15.55
CA LEU A 220 -10.78 10.66 14.78
C LEU A 220 -10.58 10.81 13.27
N THR A 221 -10.49 12.04 12.76
CA THR A 221 -10.27 12.27 11.33
C THR A 221 -8.86 11.91 10.90
N ALA A 222 -7.84 12.12 11.74
CA ALA A 222 -6.47 11.69 11.49
C ALA A 222 -6.38 10.17 11.31
N LEU A 223 -7.05 9.38 12.17
CA LEU A 223 -7.09 7.92 12.05
C LEU A 223 -7.69 7.47 10.71
N VAL A 224 -8.76 8.11 10.26
CA VAL A 224 -9.39 7.81 8.96
C VAL A 224 -8.50 8.24 7.78
N ASN A 225 -7.78 9.34 7.91
CA ASN A 225 -6.84 9.80 6.89
C ASN A 225 -5.65 8.82 6.76
N ILE A 226 -5.10 8.33 7.88
CA ILE A 226 -4.09 7.26 7.89
C ILE A 226 -4.60 6.01 7.19
N ARG A 227 -5.82 5.56 7.52
CA ARG A 227 -6.45 4.41 6.83
C ARG A 227 -6.48 4.63 5.31
N THR A 228 -6.86 5.82 4.88
CA THR A 228 -7.01 6.16 3.46
C THR A 228 -5.65 6.14 2.74
N GLN A 229 -4.59 6.63 3.37
CA GLN A 229 -3.22 6.58 2.83
C GLN A 229 -2.69 5.14 2.70
N LEU A 230 -3.09 4.23 3.59
CA LEU A 230 -2.68 2.82 3.53
C LEU A 230 -3.59 1.94 2.66
N GLU A 231 -4.70 2.48 2.15
CA GLU A 231 -5.76 1.68 1.56
C GLU A 231 -5.35 1.02 0.24
N ASN A 232 -4.62 1.77 -0.59
CA ASN A 232 -4.12 1.33 -1.88
C ASN A 232 -2.61 1.55 -1.91
N PRO A 233 -1.79 0.50 -1.75
CA PRO A 233 -0.35 0.65 -1.61
C PRO A 233 0.36 0.98 -2.94
N PHE A 234 -0.37 1.21 -4.02
CA PHE A 234 0.18 1.32 -5.37
C PHE A 234 -0.10 2.67 -6.06
N ASP A 235 -0.97 3.54 -5.51
CA ASP A 235 -1.35 4.80 -6.18
C ASP A 235 -0.42 5.99 -5.92
N GLN A 236 0.63 5.80 -5.11
CA GLN A 236 1.60 6.85 -4.76
C GLN A 236 0.96 8.06 -4.06
N PHE A 237 -0.23 7.87 -3.48
CA PHE A 237 -0.91 8.87 -2.68
C PHE A 237 -0.43 8.87 -1.23
N GLY A 238 -0.18 7.69 -0.67
CA GLY A 238 0.36 7.51 0.68
C GLY A 238 1.85 7.79 0.73
N GLU A 239 2.34 8.38 1.84
CA GLU A 239 3.79 8.56 2.04
C GLU A 239 4.56 7.23 2.09
N ASP A 240 3.87 6.15 2.44
CA ASP A 240 4.44 4.82 2.65
C ASP A 240 4.10 3.84 1.52
N ASP A 241 3.69 4.32 0.36
CA ASP A 241 3.32 3.45 -0.77
C ASP A 241 4.50 2.65 -1.32
N VAL A 242 4.18 1.55 -2.02
CA VAL A 242 5.17 0.67 -2.62
C VAL A 242 5.74 1.36 -3.86
N VAL A 243 7.01 1.72 -3.78
CA VAL A 243 7.76 2.27 -4.92
C VAL A 243 8.39 1.14 -5.71
N PHE A 244 7.89 0.93 -6.92
CA PHE A 244 8.49 -0.01 -7.88
C PHE A 244 9.59 0.69 -8.67
N ASN A 245 10.84 0.34 -8.37
CA ASN A 245 11.99 0.81 -9.13
C ASN A 245 12.57 -0.32 -9.99
N THR A 246 11.99 -0.50 -11.19
CA THR A 246 12.44 -1.49 -12.17
C THR A 246 13.89 -1.25 -12.56
N ARG A 247 14.25 -0.02 -12.95
CA ARG A 247 15.58 0.33 -13.42
C ARG A 247 16.68 -0.01 -12.41
N ARG A 248 16.47 0.33 -11.13
CA ARG A 248 17.40 0.00 -10.05
C ARG A 248 17.50 -1.50 -9.82
N PHE A 249 16.39 -2.23 -9.89
CA PHE A 249 16.46 -3.69 -9.81
C PHE A 249 17.31 -4.26 -10.95
N ILE A 250 17.07 -3.81 -12.19
CA ILE A 250 17.78 -4.25 -13.37
C ILE A 250 19.27 -3.91 -13.32
N SER A 251 19.65 -2.68 -12.93
CA SER A 251 21.06 -2.29 -12.82
C SER A 251 21.82 -3.16 -11.81
N THR A 252 21.19 -3.50 -10.68
CA THR A 252 21.82 -4.34 -9.66
C THR A 252 21.99 -5.81 -10.08
N LEU A 253 21.42 -6.26 -11.20
CA LEU A 253 21.68 -7.60 -11.72
C LEU A 253 23.11 -7.74 -12.28
N GLU A 254 23.67 -6.64 -12.79
CA GLU A 254 25.00 -6.59 -13.41
C GLU A 254 26.12 -6.21 -12.41
N GLU A 255 25.76 -5.60 -11.27
CA GLU A 255 26.73 -5.22 -10.23
C GLU A 255 27.40 -6.46 -9.61
N ASP A 256 28.71 -6.57 -9.83
CA ASP A 256 29.57 -7.50 -9.10
C ASP A 256 29.56 -7.10 -7.60
N PRO A 257 29.25 -8.01 -6.66
CA PRO A 257 29.12 -7.69 -5.23
C PRO A 257 30.32 -6.98 -4.59
N GLN A 258 31.48 -6.94 -5.25
CA GLN A 258 32.67 -6.21 -4.80
C GLN A 258 32.53 -4.68 -4.89
N GLY A 259 31.48 -4.16 -5.53
CA GLY A 259 31.25 -2.73 -5.76
C GLY A 259 30.21 -2.05 -4.85
N PHE A 260 29.83 -2.65 -3.71
CA PHE A 260 28.86 -2.05 -2.76
C PHE A 260 29.43 -0.80 -2.05
N GLY A 261 29.58 0.29 -2.82
CA GLY A 261 30.07 1.59 -2.39
C GLY A 261 29.01 2.66 -2.60
N GLY A 262 27.99 2.66 -1.74
CA GLY A 262 27.29 3.86 -1.31
C GLY A 262 26.50 4.65 -2.35
N GLU A 263 25.36 4.13 -2.83
CA GLU A 263 24.26 5.00 -3.26
C GLU A 263 23.26 5.18 -2.12
N LYS A 264 23.17 6.42 -1.64
CA LYS A 264 22.22 6.84 -0.61
C LYS A 264 20.80 6.59 -1.09
N ILE A 265 20.02 5.96 -0.21
CA ILE A 265 18.58 5.82 -0.34
C ILE A 265 17.98 7.22 -0.18
N GLU A 266 17.66 7.91 -1.29
CA GLU A 266 16.71 9.02 -1.22
C GLU A 266 15.31 8.42 -1.12
N LYS A 267 14.64 8.78 -0.01
CA LYS A 267 13.23 8.57 0.25
C LYS A 267 12.44 9.74 -0.31
#